data_AF-A0A9D5W7P6-F1
#
_entry.id   AF-A0A9D5W7P6-F1
#
_cell.length_a   1.000
_cell.length_b   1.000
_cell.length_c   1.000
_cell.angle_alpha   90.00
_cell.angle_beta   90.00
_cell.angle_gamma   90.00
#
_symmetry.space_group_name_H-M   'P 1'
#
loop_
_entity.id
_entity.type
_entity.pdbx_description
1 polymer ?
#
loop_
_entity_poly.entity_id
_entity_poly.type
_entity_poly.pdbx_seq_one_letter_code
_entity_poly.pdbx_strand_id
1 'polypeptide(L)' 'MQTRIVNIRAAAKAALEEGLCRVVAGYAPGAIAMRARPVFIDKPEDAGKLTWSSFC' A
#
# COMPACT_ATOMS: atom_id res chain seq x y z
N MET A 1 12.03 5.81 9.87
CA MET A 1 10.81 5.85 9.02
C MET A 1 10.40 4.49 8.44
N GLN A 2 11.24 3.44 8.47
CA GLN A 2 10.98 2.17 7.78
C GLN A 2 9.88 1.29 8.41
N THR A 3 9.66 1.40 9.73
CA THR A 3 8.68 0.58 10.48
C THR A 3 7.25 0.76 9.98
N ARG A 4 6.86 1.98 9.57
CA ARG A 4 5.49 2.26 9.10
C ARG A 4 5.16 1.57 7.77
N ILE A 5 6.15 1.44 6.88
CA ILE A 5 5.95 0.84 5.54
C ILE A 5 5.67 -0.66 5.66
N VAL A 6 6.45 -1.37 6.47
CA VAL A 6 6.24 -2.82 6.70
C VAL A 6 4.86 -3.05 7.31
N ASN A 7 4.47 -2.20 8.27
CA ASN A 7 3.20 -2.33 8.98
C ASN A 7 1.99 -2.13 8.05
N ILE A 8 2.00 -1.14 7.13
CA ILE A 8 0.86 -0.95 6.22
C ILE A 8 0.75 -2.08 5.19
N ARG A 9 1.87 -2.63 4.71
CA ARG A 9 1.87 -3.72 3.73
C ARG A 9 1.34 -5.00 4.34
N ALA A 10 1.82 -5.35 5.55
CA ALA A 10 1.34 -6.51 6.28
C ALA A 10 -0.14 -6.38 6.66
N ALA A 11 -0.57 -5.22 7.17
CA ALA A 11 -1.97 -4.97 7.51
C ALA A 11 -2.89 -5.04 6.29
N ALA A 12 -2.51 -4.41 5.17
CA ALA A 12 -3.29 -4.45 3.94
C ALA A 12 -3.40 -5.87 3.38
N LYS A 13 -2.31 -6.64 3.42
CA LYS A 13 -2.30 -8.04 2.99
C LYS A 13 -3.26 -8.87 3.85
N ALA A 14 -3.13 -8.80 5.18
CA ALA A 14 -4.00 -9.54 6.11
C ALA A 14 -5.47 -9.16 5.92
N ALA A 15 -5.78 -7.87 5.77
CA ALA A 15 -7.16 -7.41 5.57
C ALA A 15 -7.81 -7.94 4.27
N LEU A 16 -7.01 -8.17 3.21
CA LEU A 16 -7.49 -8.77 1.96
C LEU A 16 -7.58 -10.30 2.07
N GLU A 17 -6.61 -10.96 2.72
CA GLU A 17 -6.61 -12.42 2.91
C GLU A 17 -7.73 -12.89 3.83
N GLU A 18 -7.99 -12.15 4.91
CA GLU A 18 -9.06 -12.42 5.87
C GLU A 18 -10.43 -11.96 5.36
N GLY A 19 -10.50 -11.30 4.20
CA GLY A 19 -11.75 -10.82 3.60
C GLY A 19 -12.42 -9.67 4.36
N LEU A 20 -11.69 -8.99 5.26
CA LEU A 20 -12.17 -7.80 5.98
C LEU A 20 -12.47 -6.64 5.05
N CYS A 21 -11.82 -6.60 3.88
CA CYS A 21 -12.11 -5.66 2.81
C CYS A 21 -11.90 -6.31 1.44
N ARG A 22 -12.56 -5.75 0.42
CA ARG A 22 -12.39 -6.18 -0.98
C ARG A 22 -11.25 -5.43 -1.69
N VAL A 23 -11.00 -4.19 -1.27
CA VAL A 23 -10.03 -3.29 -1.89
C VAL A 23 -9.39 -2.42 -0.82
N VAL A 24 -8.07 -2.27 -0.90
CA VAL A 24 -7.29 -1.30 -0.12
C VAL A 24 -6.93 -0.12 -1.01
N ALA A 25 -7.30 1.09 -0.59
CA ALA A 25 -6.86 2.32 -1.23
C ALA A 25 -5.57 2.84 -0.57
N GLY A 26 -4.59 3.24 -1.36
CA GLY A 26 -3.33 3.77 -0.84
C GLY A 26 -2.49 4.43 -1.92
N TYR A 27 -1.18 4.47 -1.69
CA TYR A 27 -0.23 5.13 -2.58
C TYR A 27 0.92 4.19 -2.97
N ALA A 28 1.43 4.35 -4.19
CA ALA A 28 2.63 3.69 -4.70
C ALA A 28 3.61 4.73 -5.28
N PRO A 29 4.89 4.38 -5.51
CA PRO A 29 5.80 5.23 -6.24
C PRO A 29 5.23 5.62 -7.62
N GLY A 30 5.26 6.91 -7.93
CA GLY A 30 4.91 7.44 -9.25
C GLY A 30 6.07 7.36 -10.23
N ALA A 31 5.81 7.69 -11.50
CA ALA A 31 6.83 7.73 -12.54
C ALA A 31 7.80 8.92 -12.42
N ILE A 32 7.41 9.96 -11.67
CA ILE A 32 8.22 11.14 -11.41
C ILE A 32 8.78 11.03 -9.99
N ALA A 33 10.07 11.34 -9.83
CA ALA A 33 10.71 11.37 -8.51
C ALA A 33 9.93 12.26 -7.53
N MET A 34 9.88 11.86 -6.27
CA MET A 34 9.17 12.59 -5.19
C MET A 34 7.66 12.78 -5.43
N ARG A 35 7.04 11.93 -6.24
CA ARG A 35 5.58 11.94 -6.45
C ARG A 35 5.00 10.56 -6.23
N ALA A 36 4.14 10.43 -5.23
CA ALA A 36 3.33 9.24 -5.07
C ALA A 36 2.11 9.28 -6.01
N ARG A 37 1.60 8.11 -6.39
CA ARG A 37 0.35 7.97 -7.15
C ARG A 37 -0.66 7.12 -6.37
N PRO A 38 -1.96 7.45 -6.43
CA PRO A 38 -2.98 6.61 -5.81
C PRO A 38 -3.02 5.24 -6.49
N VAL A 39 -3.27 4.21 -5.69
CA VAL A 39 -3.46 2.83 -6.14
C VAL A 39 -4.60 2.19 -5.36
N PHE A 40 -5.31 1.29 -6.04
CA PHE A 40 -6.31 0.42 -5.45
C PHE A 40 -5.80 -1.01 -5.58
N ILE A 41 -5.79 -1.74 -4.47
CA ILE A 41 -5.24 -3.08 -4.36
C ILE A 41 -6.36 -4.02 -3.96
N ASP A 42 -6.69 -4.95 -4.84
CA ASP A 42 -7.71 -5.99 -4.65
C ASP A 42 -7.11 -7.39 -4.46
N LYS A 43 -5.79 -7.54 -4.68
CA LYS A 43 -5.05 -8.78 -4.48
C LYS A 43 -4.05 -8.65 -3.32
N PRO A 44 -3.99 -9.61 -2.39
CA PRO A 44 -3.06 -9.56 -1.26
C PRO A 44 -1.58 -9.44 -1.67
N GLU A 45 -1.17 -10.12 -2.74
CA GLU A 45 0.18 -10.08 -3.30
C GLU A 45 0.63 -8.67 -3.74
N ASP A 46 -0.34 -7.83 -4.11
CA ASP A 46 -0.09 -6.48 -4.58
C ASP A 46 0.09 -5.47 -3.42
N ALA A 47 -0.19 -5.86 -2.17
CA ALA A 47 0.01 -5.02 -0.99
C ALA A 47 1.45 -4.48 -0.88
N GLY A 48 2.44 -5.21 -1.42
CA GLY A 48 3.83 -4.77 -1.49
C GLY A 48 4.05 -3.46 -2.28
N LYS A 49 3.11 -3.08 -3.16
CA LYS A 49 3.16 -1.83 -3.94
C LYS A 49 2.92 -0.59 -3.08
N LEU A 50 2.34 -0.74 -1.88
CA LEU A 50 2.05 0.38 -0.99
C LEU A 50 3.33 1.05 -0.51
N THR A 51 3.31 2.37 -0.43
CA THR A 51 4.37 3.19 0.13
C THR A 51 3.80 4.21 1.10
N TRP A 52 4.61 4.59 2.09
CA TRP A 52 4.33 5.70 2.99
C TRP A 52 5.58 6.54 3.12
N SER A 53 5.55 7.73 2.54
CA SER A 53 6.67 8.67 2.52
C SER A 53 6.18 10.08 2.81
N SER A 54 7.09 11.04 2.96
CA SER A 54 6.75 12.47 3.07
C SER A 54 6.09 13.07 1.81
N PHE A 55 6.04 12.31 0.72
CA PHE A 55 5.43 12.68 -0.55
C PHE A 55 4.06 12.01 -0.76
N CYS A 56 3.52 11.39 0.29
CA CYS A 56 2.21 10.75 0.35
C CYS A 56 1.27 11.57 1.24
#